data_AF-A0A7J2J7B6-F1
#
_entry.id   AF-A0A7J2J7B6-F1
#
_cell.length_a   1.000
_cell.length_b   1.000
_cell.length_c   1.000
_cell.angle_alpha   90.00
_cell.angle_beta   90.00
_cell.angle_gamma   90.00
#
_symmetry.space_group_name_H-M   'P 1'
#
loop_
_entity.id
_entity.type
_entity.pdbx_description
1 polymer ?
#
loop_
_entity_poly.entity_id
_entity_poly.type
_entity_poly.pdbx_seq_one_letter_code
_entity_poly.pdbx_strand_id
1 'polypeptide(L)'
;MAGERKPTLDSLPGVGEATARKLYEAGYRTVESLAVATVAELREAAEIGETQAKKIIAAARESAEMGLFTTADKVLERREKIGLITTGSTQLDSLLGGGIETQAVTEVFGEFGSGKCVSKDTPVYYLNDETPHISPIEKAYEHYRQIFGERPFDEGAVVHTPNIKVLSFVDGKLRLSDASHIYREKVRRLLRVRTKRGRILELTHKHKLLTLTDDGLKWLPAGELKVGAPVATPASIPCNPTVTDKLHPDDAYFLGLYVAEGSGPEIFTTNEQILKWVKSYIKRKFGFNPTLHRDERRKRTVYHIVLRGQALEFLGDLTKCTSAEKFVPPEIFLSSVEVAKHFLAGYIEGDGFLGQTIELSTKSRRLFTEISYLLLRLGIHGTGSHKGGRHRLFIGGEERAKIMKLPFKSIALPVLPSSNSVYFGYPAVFAGFLKKIYRETFGGGRGPVTKAIGRKSCSGDTFYHVLTRSRIENNQAFINRKTIVKIKSVFLEHLNILK
;
A
#
# COMPACT_ATOMS: atom_id res chain seq x y z
N MET A 1 47.40 49.21 8.95
CA MET A 1 47.53 48.60 10.29
C MET A 1 48.35 47.35 10.12
N ALA A 2 49.34 47.11 10.98
CA ALA A 2 50.19 45.93 10.91
C ALA A 2 49.32 44.67 10.89
N GLY A 3 49.46 43.83 9.86
CA GLY A 3 48.71 42.58 9.78
C GLY A 3 49.15 41.67 10.92
N GLU A 4 48.27 41.42 11.88
CA GLU A 4 48.48 40.38 12.89
C GLU A 4 48.73 39.05 12.17
N ARG A 5 49.96 38.55 12.24
CA ARG A 5 50.30 37.23 11.73
C ARG A 5 49.47 36.21 12.52
N LYS A 6 48.57 35.51 11.84
CA LYS A 6 47.86 34.37 12.45
C LYS A 6 48.90 33.39 13.02
N PRO A 7 48.70 32.92 14.26
CA PRO A 7 49.63 31.99 14.90
C PRO A 7 49.79 30.74 14.03
N THR A 8 51.03 30.36 13.77
CA THR A 8 51.40 29.15 13.03
C THR A 8 51.63 27.99 14.02
N LEU A 9 51.58 26.73 13.56
CA LEU A 9 51.62 25.57 14.48
C LEU A 9 52.91 25.53 15.31
N ASP A 10 54.02 25.92 14.69
CA ASP A 10 55.36 26.06 15.27
C ASP A 10 55.47 27.20 16.31
N SER A 11 54.49 28.12 16.36
CA SER A 11 54.43 29.15 17.39
C SER A 11 53.73 28.71 18.67
N LEU A 12 53.13 27.51 18.69
CA LEU A 12 52.43 27.01 19.87
C LEU A 12 53.38 26.41 20.91
N PRO A 13 53.21 26.75 22.20
CA PRO A 13 53.94 26.13 23.30
C PRO A 13 53.86 24.59 23.27
N GLY A 14 55.01 23.93 23.20
CA GLY A 14 55.10 22.46 23.16
C GLY A 14 55.12 21.85 21.76
N VAL A 15 55.08 22.67 20.70
CA VAL A 15 55.28 22.25 19.31
C VAL A 15 56.68 22.69 18.85
N GLY A 16 57.63 21.76 18.80
CA GLY A 16 58.94 22.00 18.17
C GLY A 16 58.90 21.75 16.66
N GLU A 17 59.97 22.10 15.94
CA GLU A 17 60.07 21.97 14.48
C GLU A 17 59.75 20.55 13.97
N ALA A 18 60.25 19.52 14.65
CA ALA A 18 59.97 18.12 14.30
C ALA A 18 58.50 17.73 14.52
N THR A 19 57.88 18.23 15.59
CA THR A 19 56.46 17.99 15.88
C THR A 19 55.57 18.73 14.89
N ALA A 20 55.91 19.99 14.56
CA ALA A 20 55.20 20.78 13.57
C ALA A 20 55.21 20.09 12.21
N ARG A 21 56.36 19.55 11.76
CA ARG A 21 56.45 18.84 10.48
C ARG A 21 55.52 17.62 10.42
N LYS A 22 55.50 16.80 11.48
CA LYS A 22 54.60 15.63 11.56
C LYS A 22 53.12 16.05 11.56
N LEU A 23 52.77 17.11 12.28
CA LEU A 23 51.41 17.65 12.28
C LEU A 23 50.99 18.13 10.89
N TYR A 24 51.88 18.80 10.15
CA TYR A 24 51.64 19.20 8.76
C TYR A 24 51.48 18.01 7.82
N GLU A 25 52.32 16.98 7.97
CA GLU A 25 52.24 15.73 7.20
C GLU A 25 50.93 14.98 7.49
N ALA A 26 50.44 15.02 8.74
CA ALA A 26 49.16 14.46 9.16
C ALA A 26 47.94 15.32 8.78
N GLY A 27 48.13 16.46 8.11
CA GLY A 27 47.06 17.30 7.59
C GLY A 27 46.57 18.40 8.54
N TYR A 28 47.16 18.54 9.73
CA TYR A 28 46.94 19.70 10.59
C TYR A 28 47.70 20.88 10.02
N ARG A 29 46.97 21.87 9.49
CA ARG A 29 47.57 23.05 8.84
C ARG A 29 47.26 24.36 9.54
N THR A 30 46.36 24.35 10.52
CA THR A 30 45.93 25.55 11.25
C THR A 30 45.81 25.29 12.75
N VAL A 31 45.94 26.32 13.57
CA VAL A 31 45.80 26.22 15.04
C VAL A 31 44.41 25.72 15.43
N GLU A 32 43.39 26.11 14.67
CA GLU A 32 42.01 25.66 14.87
C GLU A 32 41.86 24.15 14.65
N SER A 33 42.57 23.59 13.66
CA SER A 33 42.57 22.14 13.42
C SER A 33 43.16 21.35 14.59
N LEU A 34 44.13 21.93 15.33
CA LEU A 34 44.66 21.34 16.56
C LEU A 34 43.71 21.52 17.76
N ALA A 35 43.02 22.66 17.84
CA ALA A 35 42.13 22.99 18.95
C ALA A 35 40.90 22.08 19.04
N VAL A 36 40.42 21.57 17.89
CA VAL A 36 39.31 20.61 17.77
C VAL A 36 39.74 19.15 17.74
N ALA A 37 41.05 18.87 17.65
CA ALA A 37 41.58 17.51 17.64
C ALA A 37 41.43 16.83 19.00
N THR A 38 41.34 15.49 18.98
CA THR A 38 41.38 14.70 20.22
C THR A 38 42.80 14.40 20.65
N VAL A 39 43.01 14.14 21.95
CA VAL A 39 44.32 13.76 22.49
C VAL A 39 44.85 12.49 21.82
N ALA A 40 43.97 11.55 21.46
CA ALA A 40 44.35 10.31 20.79
C ALA A 40 44.88 10.56 19.37
N GLU A 41 44.15 11.35 18.58
CA GLU A 41 44.55 11.73 17.22
C GLU A 41 45.92 12.40 17.20
N LEU A 42 46.17 13.34 18.11
CA LEU A 42 47.43 14.08 18.14
C LEU A 42 48.63 13.22 18.58
N ARG A 43 48.40 12.25 19.47
CA ARG A 43 49.45 11.31 19.86
C ARG A 43 49.88 10.43 18.70
N GLU A 44 48.92 9.96 17.90
CA GLU A 44 49.19 9.13 16.72
C GLU A 44 49.83 9.97 15.61
N ALA A 45 49.24 11.11 15.28
CA ALA A 45 49.68 11.97 14.17
C ALA A 45 51.08 12.56 14.36
N ALA A 46 51.45 12.94 15.59
CA ALA A 46 52.75 13.57 15.86
C ALA A 46 53.73 12.66 16.62
N GLU A 47 53.32 11.43 16.96
CA GLU A 47 54.09 10.48 17.78
C GLU A 47 54.57 11.10 19.10
N ILE A 48 53.68 11.81 19.78
CA ILE A 48 53.98 12.53 21.02
C ILE A 48 53.32 11.87 22.25
N GLY A 49 53.85 12.19 23.43
CA GLY A 49 53.27 11.75 24.70
C GLY A 49 51.92 12.42 25.01
N GLU A 50 51.08 11.76 25.80
CA GLU A 50 49.74 12.25 26.14
C GLU A 50 49.74 13.61 26.83
N THR A 51 50.69 13.84 27.74
CA THR A 51 50.85 15.13 28.44
C THR A 51 51.21 16.25 27.48
N GLN A 52 52.01 15.96 26.44
CA GLN A 52 52.38 16.95 25.42
C GLN A 52 51.20 17.25 24.49
N ALA A 53 50.46 16.23 24.05
CA ALA A 53 49.25 16.40 23.24
C ALA A 53 48.19 17.25 23.96
N LYS A 54 47.95 17.01 25.26
CA LYS A 54 47.03 17.84 26.07
C LYS A 54 47.48 19.31 26.14
N LYS A 55 48.78 19.57 26.29
CA LYS A 55 49.32 20.94 26.32
C LYS A 55 49.16 21.65 24.98
N ILE A 56 49.44 20.96 23.87
CA ILE A 56 49.29 21.52 22.52
C ILE A 56 47.83 21.86 22.24
N ILE A 57 46.87 20.99 22.57
CA ILE A 57 45.43 21.27 22.40
C ILE A 57 45.00 22.48 23.24
N ALA A 58 45.43 22.55 24.50
CA ALA A 58 45.08 23.67 25.38
C ALA A 58 45.62 25.00 24.84
N ALA A 59 46.89 25.02 24.44
CA ALA A 59 47.52 26.20 23.83
C ALA A 59 46.85 26.57 22.50
N ALA A 60 46.46 25.59 21.69
CA ALA A 60 45.75 25.83 20.44
C ALA A 60 44.36 26.42 20.67
N ARG A 61 43.61 25.98 21.69
CA ARG A 61 42.29 26.52 22.04
C ARG A 61 42.38 27.96 22.52
N GLU A 62 43.36 28.26 23.36
CA GLU A 62 43.62 29.61 23.86
C GLU A 62 44.03 30.54 22.71
N SER A 63 44.96 30.09 21.86
CA SER A 63 45.44 30.83 20.70
C SER A 63 44.40 30.99 19.59
N ALA A 64 43.41 30.10 19.49
CA ALA A 64 42.30 30.19 18.55
C ALA A 64 41.10 30.96 19.11
N GLU A 65 41.22 31.56 20.29
CA GLU A 65 40.12 32.23 21.01
C GLU A 65 38.87 31.35 21.17
N MET A 66 39.02 30.02 21.12
CA MET A 66 37.91 29.08 21.21
C MET A 66 37.39 29.04 22.64
N GLY A 67 36.18 29.56 22.84
CA GLY A 67 35.50 29.58 24.14
C GLY A 67 35.61 30.90 24.91
N LEU A 68 36.18 31.95 24.32
CA LEU A 68 36.15 33.30 24.88
C LEU A 68 34.79 33.98 24.65
N PHE A 69 34.35 34.76 25.65
CA PHE A 69 33.14 35.56 25.54
C PHE A 69 33.28 36.60 24.42
N THR A 70 32.39 36.56 23.43
CA THR A 70 32.37 37.51 22.31
C THR A 70 31.12 38.39 22.43
N THR A 71 31.27 39.71 22.25
CA THR A 71 30.15 40.65 22.28
C THR A 71 29.30 40.54 21.01
N ALA A 72 28.01 40.90 21.10
CA ALA A 72 27.08 40.85 19.97
C ALA A 72 27.56 41.69 18.78
N ASP A 73 28.16 42.87 19.03
CA ASP A 73 28.66 43.76 17.98
C ASP A 73 29.77 43.12 17.14
N LYS A 74 30.72 42.43 17.79
CA LYS A 74 31.79 41.70 17.10
C LYS A 74 31.25 40.53 16.27
N VAL A 75 30.20 39.86 16.77
CA VAL A 75 29.52 38.81 16.00
C VAL A 75 28.82 39.40 14.78
N LEU A 76 28.16 40.56 14.92
CA LEU A 76 27.50 41.26 13.83
C LEU A 76 28.49 41.69 12.74
N GLU A 77 29.60 42.35 13.11
CA GLU A 77 30.68 42.72 12.17
C GLU A 77 31.26 41.51 11.43
N ARG A 78 31.34 40.36 12.10
CA ARG A 78 31.77 39.10 11.47
C ARG A 78 30.72 38.58 10.49
N ARG A 79 29.43 38.67 10.84
CA ARG A 79 28.31 38.24 9.98
C ARG A 79 28.16 39.12 8.74
N GLU A 80 28.45 40.42 8.83
CA GLU A 80 28.44 41.33 7.67
C GLU A 80 29.47 40.94 6.58
N LYS A 81 30.52 40.22 6.96
CA LYS A 81 31.58 39.75 6.04
C LYS A 81 31.27 38.37 5.44
N ILE A 82 30.16 37.74 5.81
CA ILE A 82 29.75 36.46 5.25
C ILE A 82 29.26 36.69 3.82
N GLY A 83 29.94 36.08 2.85
CA GLY A 83 29.50 36.10 1.45
C GLY A 83 28.32 35.18 1.21
N LEU A 84 27.53 35.48 0.17
CA LEU A 84 26.40 34.67 -0.28
C LEU A 84 26.71 34.06 -1.65
N ILE A 85 26.45 32.76 -1.81
CA ILE A 85 26.54 32.05 -3.08
C ILE A 85 25.14 32.00 -3.69
N THR A 86 24.96 32.56 -4.89
CA THR A 86 23.69 32.46 -5.62
C THR A 86 23.39 31.00 -5.97
N THR A 87 22.11 30.63 -5.89
CA THR A 87 21.59 29.33 -6.34
C THR A 87 21.35 29.28 -7.85
N GLY A 88 21.52 30.40 -8.56
CA GLY A 88 21.15 30.55 -9.97
C GLY A 88 19.64 30.80 -10.19
N SER A 89 18.84 30.83 -9.12
CA SER A 89 17.42 31.19 -9.15
C SER A 89 17.16 32.41 -8.26
N THR A 90 16.74 33.51 -8.88
CA THR A 90 16.48 34.79 -8.17
C THR A 90 15.39 34.66 -7.10
N GLN A 91 14.40 33.82 -7.33
CA GLN A 91 13.31 33.55 -6.39
C GLN A 91 13.78 32.74 -5.20
N LEU A 92 14.62 31.72 -5.43
CA LEU A 92 15.17 30.90 -4.36
C LEU A 92 16.19 31.67 -3.53
N ASP A 93 17.03 32.49 -4.17
CA ASP A 93 17.96 33.37 -3.46
C ASP A 93 17.21 34.34 -2.55
N SER A 94 16.12 34.95 -3.04
CA SER A 94 15.29 35.84 -2.23
C SER A 94 14.69 35.14 -1.01
N LEU A 95 14.23 33.89 -1.16
CA LEU A 95 13.70 33.09 -0.05
C LEU A 95 14.78 32.77 1.01
N LEU A 96 16.01 32.54 0.56
CA LEU A 96 17.17 32.24 1.42
C LEU A 96 17.84 33.51 2.00
N GLY A 97 17.29 34.70 1.75
CA GLY A 97 17.87 35.96 2.24
C GLY A 97 19.06 36.47 1.41
N GLY A 98 19.16 36.06 0.16
CA GLY A 98 20.15 36.52 -0.83
C GLY A 98 21.07 35.41 -1.38
N GLY A 99 20.92 34.16 -0.94
CA GLY A 99 21.71 33.01 -1.41
C GLY A 99 22.12 32.08 -0.27
N ILE A 100 23.08 31.20 -0.53
CA ILE A 100 23.65 30.28 0.47
C ILE A 100 24.81 30.95 1.20
N GLU A 101 24.74 31.04 2.53
CA GLU A 101 25.80 31.63 3.37
C GLU A 101 27.12 30.84 3.26
N THR A 102 28.22 31.54 2.97
CA THR A 102 29.57 30.98 3.10
C THR A 102 29.94 30.79 4.58
N GLN A 103 30.90 29.92 4.88
CA GLN A 103 31.32 29.61 6.25
C GLN A 103 30.23 28.98 7.14
N ALA A 104 29.12 28.54 6.54
CA ALA A 104 28.06 27.77 7.18
C ALA A 104 27.91 26.41 6.49
N VAL A 105 27.44 25.41 7.22
CA VAL A 105 26.97 24.15 6.64
C VAL A 105 25.49 24.33 6.33
N THR A 106 25.15 24.44 5.05
CA THR A 106 23.76 24.48 4.59
C THR A 106 23.34 23.09 4.14
N GLU A 107 22.46 22.45 4.93
CA GLU A 107 21.83 21.19 4.55
C GLU A 107 20.49 21.47 3.86
N VAL A 108 20.34 21.00 2.62
CA VAL A 108 19.08 21.06 1.88
C VAL A 108 18.47 19.67 1.87
N PHE A 109 17.33 19.51 2.56
CA PHE A 109 16.51 18.31 2.46
C PHE A 109 15.31 18.60 1.54
N GLY A 110 15.28 17.97 0.37
CA GLY A 110 14.08 17.86 -0.45
C GLY A 110 13.26 16.64 -0.01
N GLU A 111 11.94 16.65 -0.24
CA GLU A 111 11.20 15.39 -0.19
C GLU A 111 11.83 14.43 -1.21
N PHE A 112 12.25 13.24 -0.76
CA PHE A 112 12.80 12.22 -1.64
C PHE A 112 11.82 11.96 -2.80
N GLY A 113 12.36 11.98 -4.03
CA GLY A 113 11.73 11.48 -5.25
C GLY A 113 11.42 9.99 -5.15
N SER A 114 10.34 9.69 -4.44
CA SER A 114 9.52 8.47 -4.41
C SER A 114 10.22 7.11 -4.60
N GLY A 115 11.17 6.77 -3.72
CA GLY A 115 11.62 5.38 -3.45
C GLY A 115 10.49 4.47 -2.91
N LYS A 116 9.36 4.44 -3.62
CA LYS A 116 8.13 3.70 -3.39
C LYS A 116 8.11 2.52 -4.35
N CYS A 117 9.13 1.68 -4.28
CA CYS A 117 9.19 0.49 -5.10
C CYS A 117 8.45 -0.65 -4.41
N VAL A 118 7.77 -1.45 -5.23
CA VAL A 118 7.20 -2.74 -4.86
C VAL A 118 7.96 -3.82 -5.60
N SER A 119 7.84 -5.08 -5.17
CA SER A 119 8.41 -6.19 -5.93
C SER A 119 7.84 -6.24 -7.34
N LYS A 120 8.67 -6.66 -8.29
CA LYS A 120 8.35 -6.74 -9.73
C LYS A 120 7.12 -7.61 -10.04
N ASP A 121 6.84 -8.61 -9.20
CA ASP A 121 5.68 -9.50 -9.31
C ASP A 121 4.39 -8.90 -8.71
N THR A 122 4.45 -7.70 -8.13
CA THR A 122 3.29 -7.04 -7.50
C THR A 122 2.24 -6.71 -8.55
N PRO A 123 1.01 -7.25 -8.43
CA PRO A 123 -0.08 -6.91 -9.33
C PRO A 123 -0.51 -5.45 -9.12
N VAL A 124 -0.55 -4.69 -10.21
CA VAL A 124 -1.02 -3.29 -10.25
C VAL A 124 -2.27 -3.17 -11.09
N TYR A 125 -3.21 -2.34 -10.62
CA TYR A 125 -4.40 -1.95 -11.38
C TYR A 125 -4.17 -0.55 -11.96
N TYR A 126 -4.22 -0.43 -13.28
CA TYR A 126 -4.05 0.83 -14.01
C TYR A 126 -5.01 0.88 -15.19
N LEU A 127 -5.29 2.07 -15.70
CA LEU A 127 -6.07 2.29 -16.90
C LEU A 127 -5.14 2.84 -17.98
N ASN A 128 -5.20 2.29 -19.19
CA ASN A 128 -4.59 2.85 -20.38
C ASN A 128 -5.73 3.26 -21.32
N ASP A 129 -5.81 4.54 -21.72
CA ASP A 129 -6.93 5.05 -22.53
C ASP A 129 -8.31 4.58 -21.99
N GLU A 130 -8.51 4.75 -20.68
CA GLU A 130 -9.71 4.31 -19.94
C GLU A 130 -9.96 2.80 -19.83
N THR A 131 -9.11 1.97 -20.43
CA THR A 131 -9.18 0.51 -20.42
C THR A 131 -8.46 -0.03 -19.18
N PRO A 132 -9.15 -0.69 -18.21
CA PRO A 132 -8.48 -1.22 -17.03
C PRO A 132 -7.64 -2.47 -17.31
N HIS A 133 -6.49 -2.53 -16.68
CA HIS A 133 -5.53 -3.63 -16.72
C HIS A 133 -5.14 -4.07 -15.32
N ILE A 134 -4.90 -5.37 -15.14
CA ILE A 134 -4.28 -5.94 -13.94
C ILE A 134 -3.15 -6.85 -14.38
N SER A 135 -1.93 -6.49 -14.02
CA SER A 135 -0.75 -7.28 -14.34
C SER A 135 0.35 -7.04 -13.31
N PRO A 136 1.35 -7.93 -13.19
CA PRO A 136 2.57 -7.60 -12.47
C PRO A 136 3.18 -6.29 -12.98
N ILE A 137 3.64 -5.42 -12.07
CA ILE A 137 4.22 -4.13 -12.43
C ILE A 137 5.40 -4.25 -13.42
N GLU A 138 6.15 -5.36 -13.37
CA GLU A 138 7.21 -5.68 -14.34
C GLU A 138 6.68 -5.78 -15.77
N LYS A 139 5.51 -6.40 -15.98
CA LYS A 139 4.92 -6.53 -17.32
C LYS A 139 4.50 -5.18 -17.86
N ALA A 140 3.93 -4.32 -17.02
CA ALA A 140 3.61 -2.95 -17.41
C ALA A 140 4.90 -2.18 -17.76
N TYR A 141 5.95 -2.28 -16.94
CA TYR A 141 7.23 -1.63 -17.19
C TYR A 141 7.83 -2.04 -18.54
N GLU A 142 8.00 -3.34 -18.78
CA GLU A 142 8.62 -3.84 -20.01
C GLU A 142 7.79 -3.49 -21.26
N HIS A 143 6.46 -3.50 -21.17
CA HIS A 143 5.59 -3.08 -22.27
C HIS A 143 5.85 -1.61 -22.66
N TYR A 144 5.83 -0.69 -21.71
CA TYR A 144 6.07 0.73 -22.00
C TYR A 144 7.52 1.02 -22.36
N ARG A 145 8.48 0.27 -21.79
CA ARG A 145 9.90 0.36 -22.14
C ARG A 145 10.12 0.06 -23.62
N GLN A 146 9.46 -0.97 -24.16
CA GLN A 146 9.57 -1.34 -25.57
C GLN A 146 9.02 -0.25 -26.51
N ILE A 147 8.03 0.51 -26.07
CA ILE A 147 7.35 1.54 -26.87
C ILE A 147 8.07 2.90 -26.77
N PHE A 148 8.39 3.34 -25.55
CA PHE A 148 8.86 4.70 -25.26
C PHE A 148 10.34 4.80 -24.91
N GLY A 149 11.02 3.68 -24.73
CA GLY A 149 12.40 3.61 -24.26
C GLY A 149 12.54 3.88 -22.77
N GLU A 150 13.65 3.42 -22.20
CA GLU A 150 14.05 3.74 -20.83
C GLU A 150 15.13 4.81 -20.80
N ARG A 151 15.17 5.58 -19.70
CA ARG A 151 16.23 6.56 -19.44
C ARG A 151 16.75 6.37 -18.03
N PRO A 152 18.06 6.54 -17.78
CA PRO A 152 18.61 6.61 -16.44
C PRO A 152 17.91 7.71 -15.63
N PHE A 153 17.55 7.40 -14.39
CA PHE A 153 16.93 8.36 -13.46
C PHE A 153 17.23 7.94 -12.03
N ASP A 154 17.82 8.84 -11.24
CA ASP A 154 18.31 8.56 -9.88
C ASP A 154 19.23 7.32 -9.84
N GLU A 155 19.03 6.39 -8.90
CA GLU A 155 19.75 5.12 -8.82
C GLU A 155 19.20 4.02 -9.78
N GLY A 156 18.23 4.37 -10.62
CA GLY A 156 17.46 3.43 -11.42
C GLY A 156 17.19 3.89 -12.85
N ALA A 157 16.04 3.47 -13.37
CA ALA A 157 15.59 3.81 -14.71
C ALA A 157 14.10 4.12 -14.73
N VAL A 158 13.73 5.06 -15.59
CA VAL A 158 12.36 5.53 -15.74
C VAL A 158 11.89 5.37 -17.17
N VAL A 159 10.60 5.07 -17.34
CA VAL A 159 9.92 4.99 -18.62
C VAL A 159 8.73 5.94 -18.57
N HIS A 160 8.57 6.76 -19.61
CA HIS A 160 7.41 7.64 -19.77
C HIS A 160 6.16 6.82 -20.07
N THR A 161 5.04 7.16 -19.42
CA THR A 161 3.77 6.41 -19.54
C THR A 161 2.62 7.35 -19.91
N PRO A 162 2.52 7.78 -21.19
CA PRO A 162 1.40 8.61 -21.62
C PRO A 162 0.08 7.84 -21.46
N ASN A 163 -0.99 8.55 -21.12
CA ASN A 163 -2.36 8.04 -20.99
C ASN A 163 -2.57 6.96 -19.92
N ILE A 164 -1.59 6.74 -19.02
CA ILE A 164 -1.79 5.85 -17.88
C ILE A 164 -2.41 6.59 -16.72
N LYS A 165 -3.53 6.05 -16.23
CA LYS A 165 -4.20 6.51 -15.01
C LYS A 165 -4.16 5.42 -13.94
N VAL A 166 -3.90 5.80 -12.71
CA VAL A 166 -3.91 4.92 -11.54
C VAL A 166 -4.92 5.41 -10.49
N LEU A 167 -5.35 4.52 -9.61
CA LEU A 167 -6.21 4.89 -8.49
C LEU A 167 -5.37 5.47 -7.35
N SER A 168 -5.55 6.77 -7.10
CA SER A 168 -4.91 7.51 -6.03
C SER A 168 -5.90 7.84 -4.93
N PHE A 169 -5.45 7.86 -3.69
CA PHE A 169 -6.24 8.28 -2.54
C PHE A 169 -5.89 9.73 -2.18
N VAL A 170 -6.77 10.67 -2.53
CA VAL A 170 -6.59 12.12 -2.36
C VAL A 170 -7.84 12.68 -1.68
N ASP A 171 -7.67 13.53 -0.66
CA ASP A 171 -8.77 14.16 0.10
C ASP A 171 -9.81 13.16 0.64
N GLY A 172 -9.36 11.99 1.09
CA GLY A 172 -10.24 10.96 1.62
C GLY A 172 -11.05 10.19 0.56
N LYS A 173 -10.79 10.41 -0.73
CA LYS A 173 -11.50 9.75 -1.84
C LYS A 173 -10.53 9.08 -2.81
N LEU A 174 -10.97 7.99 -3.42
CA LEU A 174 -10.26 7.40 -4.56
C LEU A 174 -10.59 8.21 -5.82
N ARG A 175 -9.56 8.63 -6.54
CA ARG A 175 -9.66 9.34 -7.81
C ARG A 175 -8.68 8.73 -8.81
N LEU A 176 -8.99 8.86 -10.10
CA LEU A 176 -8.01 8.57 -11.14
C LEU A 176 -6.99 9.70 -11.19
N SER A 177 -5.72 9.36 -11.28
CA SER A 177 -4.61 10.31 -11.45
C SER A 177 -3.68 9.83 -12.55
N ASP A 178 -3.15 10.75 -13.33
CA ASP A 178 -2.18 10.44 -14.37
C ASP A 178 -0.87 9.96 -13.74
N ALA A 179 -0.38 8.82 -14.21
CA ALA A 179 0.94 8.32 -13.91
C ALA A 179 1.84 8.74 -15.07
N SER A 180 2.66 9.77 -14.85
CA SER A 180 3.55 10.30 -15.90
C SER A 180 4.67 9.32 -16.27
N HIS A 181 5.11 8.53 -15.30
CA HIS A 181 6.25 7.63 -15.44
C HIS A 181 6.08 6.35 -14.62
N ILE A 182 6.78 5.30 -15.06
CA ILE A 182 7.02 4.09 -14.28
C ILE A 182 8.51 3.94 -14.01
N TYR A 183 8.87 3.75 -12.74
CA TYR A 183 10.25 3.69 -12.26
C TYR A 183 10.63 2.25 -11.86
N ARG A 184 11.89 1.87 -12.10
CA ARG A 184 12.50 0.65 -11.57
C ARG A 184 13.87 0.93 -10.98
N GLU A 185 14.22 0.16 -9.96
CA GLU A 185 15.53 0.15 -9.36
C GLU A 185 15.87 -1.24 -8.82
N LYS A 186 17.16 -1.49 -8.59
CA LYS A 186 17.62 -2.72 -7.95
C LYS A 186 17.95 -2.44 -6.49
N VAL A 187 17.18 -3.02 -5.57
CA VAL A 187 17.43 -2.92 -4.12
C VAL A 187 18.02 -4.21 -3.55
N ARG A 188 18.82 -4.08 -2.48
CA ARG A 188 19.44 -5.22 -1.78
C ARG A 188 18.43 -6.07 -1.00
N ARG A 189 17.39 -5.45 -0.43
CA ARG A 189 16.41 -6.11 0.44
C ARG A 189 15.02 -5.51 0.25
N LEU A 190 14.00 -6.36 0.34
CA LEU A 190 12.59 -5.98 0.39
C LEU A 190 11.98 -6.39 1.73
N LEU A 191 11.04 -5.59 2.22
CA LEU A 191 10.18 -5.95 3.35
C LEU A 191 8.96 -6.69 2.83
N ARG A 192 8.58 -7.76 3.54
CA ARG A 192 7.34 -8.50 3.29
C ARG A 192 6.32 -8.18 4.37
N VAL A 193 5.34 -7.34 4.05
CA VAL A 193 4.21 -7.00 4.93
C VAL A 193 3.08 -8.01 4.70
N ARG A 194 2.74 -8.78 5.74
CA ARG A 194 1.62 -9.73 5.72
C ARG A 194 0.50 -9.22 6.63
N THR A 195 -0.69 -9.02 6.07
CA THR A 195 -1.88 -8.64 6.85
C THR A 195 -2.57 -9.87 7.43
N LYS A 196 -3.29 -9.70 8.55
CA LYS A 196 -4.16 -10.76 9.12
C LYS A 196 -5.22 -11.26 8.13
N ARG A 197 -5.62 -10.42 7.17
CA ARG A 197 -6.58 -10.77 6.10
C ARG A 197 -5.93 -11.47 4.89
N GLY A 198 -4.66 -11.89 5.01
CA GLY A 198 -3.98 -12.69 4.00
C GLY A 198 -3.36 -11.93 2.84
N ARG A 199 -3.48 -10.59 2.78
CA ARG A 199 -2.74 -9.80 1.79
C ARG A 199 -1.25 -9.81 2.11
N ILE A 200 -0.43 -9.95 1.07
CA ILE A 200 1.02 -9.91 1.14
C ILE A 200 1.48 -8.78 0.22
N LEU A 201 2.31 -7.89 0.73
CA LEU A 201 2.98 -6.83 -0.03
C LEU A 201 4.48 -6.97 0.16
N GLU A 202 5.22 -6.91 -0.93
CA GLU A 202 6.69 -6.89 -0.93
C GLU A 202 7.14 -5.54 -1.48
N LEU A 203 7.88 -4.78 -0.67
CA LEU A 203 8.13 -3.37 -0.94
C LEU A 203 9.40 -2.88 -0.24
N THR A 204 9.90 -1.72 -0.63
CA THR A 204 11.08 -1.11 0.00
C THR A 204 10.75 -0.55 1.38
N HIS A 205 11.77 -0.40 2.24
CA HIS A 205 11.61 0.14 3.59
C HIS A 205 10.98 1.55 3.62
N LYS A 206 11.28 2.36 2.61
CA LYS A 206 10.81 3.73 2.45
C LYS A 206 9.40 3.84 1.86
N HIS A 207 8.84 2.76 1.28
CA HIS A 207 7.51 2.78 0.67
C HIS A 207 6.46 3.09 1.74
N LYS A 208 5.71 4.19 1.57
CA LYS A 208 4.73 4.62 2.58
C LYS A 208 3.41 3.86 2.41
N LEU A 209 2.87 3.37 3.52
CA LEU A 209 1.52 2.80 3.59
C LEU A 209 0.64 3.68 4.47
N LEU A 210 -0.61 3.86 4.07
CA LEU A 210 -1.59 4.59 4.87
C LEU A 210 -2.02 3.71 6.05
N THR A 211 -1.79 4.20 7.27
CA THR A 211 -2.10 3.49 8.51
C THR A 211 -2.81 4.41 9.49
N LEU A 212 -3.45 3.82 10.50
CA LEU A 212 -4.00 4.56 11.64
C LEU A 212 -2.91 4.76 12.70
N THR A 213 -2.77 6.00 13.16
CA THR A 213 -1.92 6.44 14.28
C THR A 213 -2.79 7.09 15.35
N ASP A 214 -2.19 7.46 16.48
CA ASP A 214 -2.90 8.14 17.58
C ASP A 214 -3.45 9.54 17.19
N ASP A 215 -2.90 10.12 16.12
CA ASP A 215 -3.31 11.40 15.53
C ASP A 215 -4.23 11.23 14.31
N GLY A 216 -4.64 10.00 14.00
CA GLY A 216 -5.48 9.67 12.85
C GLY A 216 -4.72 9.01 11.70
N LEU A 217 -5.23 9.13 10.48
CA LEU A 217 -4.68 8.47 9.30
C LEU A 217 -3.43 9.18 8.81
N LYS A 218 -2.29 8.47 8.76
CA LYS A 218 -1.01 8.99 8.30
C LYS A 218 -0.32 8.02 7.34
N TRP A 219 0.44 8.57 6.39
CA TRP A 219 1.31 7.81 5.51
C TRP A 219 2.65 7.56 6.22
N LEU A 220 2.90 6.32 6.63
CA LEU A 220 4.15 5.93 7.30
C LEU A 220 5.00 5.02 6.41
N PRO A 221 6.34 5.18 6.39
CA PRO A 221 7.24 4.22 5.75
C PRO A 221 6.99 2.81 6.26
N ALA A 222 6.99 1.83 5.37
CA ALA A 222 6.65 0.45 5.73
C ALA A 222 7.59 -0.17 6.77
N GLY A 223 8.84 0.29 6.81
CA GLY A 223 9.79 -0.15 7.82
C GLY A 223 9.54 0.38 9.24
N GLU A 224 8.72 1.42 9.39
CA GLU A 224 8.30 1.93 10.69
C GLU A 224 7.02 1.26 11.20
N LEU A 225 6.35 0.46 10.36
CA LEU A 225 5.14 -0.25 10.75
C LEU A 225 5.44 -1.34 11.77
N LYS A 226 4.72 -1.31 12.88
CA LYS A 226 4.76 -2.35 13.91
C LYS A 226 3.72 -3.43 13.62
N VAL A 227 4.03 -4.67 14.01
CA VAL A 227 3.07 -5.79 13.92
C VAL A 227 1.79 -5.42 14.69
N GLY A 228 0.64 -5.56 14.02
CA GLY A 228 -0.65 -5.15 14.56
C GLY A 228 -1.16 -3.81 14.05
N ALA A 229 -0.31 -2.99 13.42
CA ALA A 229 -0.72 -1.75 12.78
C ALA A 229 -1.73 -2.03 11.64
N PRO A 230 -2.87 -1.30 11.57
CA PRO A 230 -3.84 -1.47 10.52
C PRO A 230 -3.39 -0.78 9.23
N VAL A 231 -3.30 -1.52 8.14
CA VAL A 231 -2.99 -0.96 6.80
C VAL A 231 -4.30 -0.71 6.05
N ALA A 232 -4.44 0.50 5.52
CA ALA A 232 -5.63 0.89 4.76
C ALA A 232 -5.75 0.10 3.45
N THR A 233 -6.99 -0.19 3.07
CA THR A 233 -7.32 -0.80 1.77
C THR A 233 -8.50 -0.05 1.17
N PRO A 234 -8.57 0.07 -0.17
CA PRO A 234 -9.75 0.64 -0.84
C PRO A 234 -11.02 -0.10 -0.42
N ALA A 235 -12.10 0.63 -0.15
CA ALA A 235 -13.41 0.04 0.21
C ALA A 235 -14.13 -0.54 -1.02
N SER A 236 -13.89 0.04 -2.18
CA SER A 236 -14.29 -0.48 -3.49
C SER A 236 -13.37 0.08 -4.55
N ILE A 237 -13.31 -0.58 -5.70
CA ILE A 237 -12.66 -0.05 -6.89
C ILE A 237 -13.74 0.60 -7.75
N PRO A 238 -13.63 1.90 -8.10
CA PRO A 238 -14.59 2.53 -8.99
C PRO A 238 -14.57 1.83 -10.34
N CYS A 239 -15.77 1.55 -10.87
CA CYS A 239 -15.94 1.05 -12.23
C CYS A 239 -16.15 2.24 -13.15
N ASN A 240 -15.55 2.22 -14.35
CA ASN A 240 -15.81 3.24 -15.35
C ASN A 240 -17.30 3.16 -15.75
N PRO A 241 -18.11 4.22 -15.58
CA PRO A 241 -19.54 4.19 -15.88
C PRO A 241 -19.83 4.09 -17.38
N THR A 242 -18.86 4.38 -18.25
CA THR A 242 -19.02 4.48 -19.71
C THR A 242 -18.70 3.18 -20.47
N VAL A 243 -18.80 2.02 -19.82
CA VAL A 243 -18.47 0.74 -20.46
C VAL A 243 -19.60 0.27 -21.35
N THR A 244 -19.31 0.08 -22.64
CA THR A 244 -20.15 -0.74 -23.53
C THR A 244 -19.73 -2.20 -23.40
N ASP A 245 -20.63 -3.03 -22.87
CA ASP A 245 -20.37 -4.45 -22.67
C ASP A 245 -20.26 -5.21 -24.00
N LYS A 246 -19.12 -5.86 -24.23
CA LYS A 246 -18.92 -6.79 -25.36
C LYS A 246 -19.56 -8.16 -25.12
N LEU A 247 -19.88 -8.48 -23.87
CA LEU A 247 -20.39 -9.77 -23.45
C LEU A 247 -21.80 -9.64 -22.90
N HIS A 248 -22.69 -10.55 -23.30
CA HIS A 248 -23.98 -10.69 -22.66
C HIS A 248 -23.80 -11.27 -21.25
N PRO A 249 -24.65 -10.93 -20.25
CA PRO A 249 -24.55 -11.49 -18.91
C PRO A 249 -24.50 -13.02 -18.84
N ASP A 250 -25.27 -13.73 -19.68
CA ASP A 250 -25.18 -15.20 -19.77
C ASP A 250 -23.82 -15.69 -20.30
N ASP A 251 -23.16 -14.93 -21.20
CA ASP A 251 -21.81 -15.26 -21.68
C ASP A 251 -20.81 -15.18 -20.53
N ALA A 252 -20.93 -14.15 -19.69
CA ALA A 252 -20.10 -13.97 -18.51
C ALA A 252 -20.28 -15.09 -17.49
N TYR A 253 -21.53 -15.49 -17.23
CA TYR A 253 -21.83 -16.62 -16.37
C TYR A 253 -21.19 -17.92 -16.88
N PHE A 254 -21.32 -18.20 -18.19
CA PHE A 254 -20.71 -19.37 -18.80
C PHE A 254 -19.18 -19.37 -18.68
N LEU A 255 -18.54 -18.22 -18.91
CA LEU A 255 -17.09 -18.05 -18.71
C LEU A 255 -16.70 -18.30 -17.25
N GLY A 256 -17.46 -17.76 -16.29
CA GLY A 256 -17.21 -17.98 -14.86
C GLY A 256 -17.27 -19.46 -14.48
N LEU A 257 -18.31 -20.16 -14.95
CA LEU A 257 -18.47 -21.60 -14.75
C LEU A 257 -17.32 -22.39 -15.38
N TYR A 258 -16.92 -22.05 -16.61
CA TYR A 258 -15.78 -22.71 -17.26
C TYR A 258 -14.46 -22.45 -16.51
N VAL A 259 -14.23 -21.23 -16.01
CA VAL A 259 -13.06 -20.94 -15.18
C VAL A 259 -13.06 -21.79 -13.91
N ALA A 260 -14.21 -22.07 -13.31
CA ALA A 260 -14.29 -22.99 -12.18
C ALA A 260 -14.05 -24.46 -12.61
N GLU A 261 -14.92 -24.99 -13.46
CA GLU A 261 -15.10 -26.43 -13.70
C GLU A 261 -14.66 -26.88 -15.10
N GLY A 262 -14.11 -26.00 -15.93
CA GLY A 262 -13.64 -26.33 -17.28
C GLY A 262 -12.22 -26.90 -17.31
N SER A 263 -11.98 -27.82 -18.24
CA SER A 263 -10.66 -28.31 -18.62
C SER A 263 -10.67 -28.80 -20.07
N GLY A 264 -9.76 -28.28 -20.91
CA GLY A 264 -9.69 -28.65 -22.32
C GLY A 264 -11.01 -28.38 -23.05
N PRO A 265 -11.62 -29.37 -23.71
CA PRO A 265 -12.91 -29.18 -24.36
C PRO A 265 -14.11 -29.48 -23.44
N GLU A 266 -13.92 -29.72 -22.14
CA GLU A 266 -14.97 -30.23 -21.27
C GLU A 266 -15.31 -29.28 -20.12
N ILE A 267 -16.59 -29.28 -19.72
CA ILE A 267 -17.06 -28.75 -18.43
C ILE A 267 -17.57 -29.92 -17.60
N PHE A 268 -17.15 -29.98 -16.34
CA PHE A 268 -17.61 -31.00 -15.40
C PHE A 268 -18.67 -30.41 -14.46
N THR A 269 -19.71 -31.17 -14.13
CA THR A 269 -20.63 -30.75 -13.07
C THR A 269 -21.38 -31.94 -12.49
N THR A 270 -21.70 -31.88 -11.20
CA THR A 270 -22.66 -32.82 -10.56
C THR A 270 -24.05 -32.21 -10.41
N ASN A 271 -24.26 -30.97 -10.88
CA ASN A 271 -25.49 -30.22 -10.69
C ASN A 271 -26.35 -30.26 -11.97
N GLU A 272 -27.50 -30.91 -11.89
CA GLU A 272 -28.39 -31.08 -13.03
C GLU A 272 -29.03 -29.79 -13.53
N GLN A 273 -29.21 -28.79 -12.66
CA GLN A 273 -29.74 -27.48 -13.08
C GLN A 273 -28.69 -26.72 -13.89
N ILE A 274 -27.43 -26.74 -13.46
CA ILE A 274 -26.31 -26.18 -14.22
C ILE A 274 -26.19 -26.91 -15.56
N LEU A 275 -26.25 -28.25 -15.57
CA LEU A 275 -26.24 -29.03 -16.82
C LEU A 275 -27.34 -28.58 -17.79
N LYS A 276 -28.59 -28.48 -17.33
CA LYS A 276 -29.72 -28.03 -18.15
C LYS A 276 -29.50 -26.61 -18.68
N TRP A 277 -28.99 -25.71 -17.84
CA TRP A 277 -28.69 -24.34 -18.22
C TRP A 277 -27.59 -24.28 -19.29
N VAL A 278 -26.47 -24.97 -19.09
CA VAL A 278 -25.33 -25.01 -20.04
C VAL A 278 -25.76 -25.56 -21.39
N LYS A 279 -26.52 -26.67 -21.42
CA LYS A 279 -27.05 -27.23 -22.67
C LYS A 279 -27.92 -26.21 -23.43
N SER A 280 -28.79 -25.52 -22.70
CA SER A 280 -29.68 -24.51 -23.26
C SER A 280 -28.90 -23.29 -23.78
N TYR A 281 -27.92 -22.81 -23.01
CA TYR A 281 -27.04 -21.71 -23.40
C TYR A 281 -26.26 -22.05 -24.69
N ILE A 282 -25.62 -23.21 -24.74
CA ILE A 282 -24.83 -23.63 -25.92
C ILE A 282 -25.72 -23.73 -27.16
N LYS A 283 -26.92 -24.30 -27.03
CA LYS A 283 -27.88 -24.39 -28.13
C LYS A 283 -28.28 -23.00 -28.65
N ARG A 284 -28.56 -22.05 -27.75
CA ARG A 284 -28.95 -20.68 -28.12
C ARG A 284 -27.81 -19.87 -28.72
N LYS A 285 -26.60 -19.96 -28.13
CA LYS A 285 -25.45 -19.12 -28.50
C LYS A 285 -24.68 -19.66 -29.71
N PHE A 286 -24.49 -20.98 -29.77
CA PHE A 286 -23.61 -21.62 -30.76
C PHE A 286 -24.36 -22.59 -31.69
N GLY A 287 -25.67 -22.75 -31.53
CA GLY A 287 -26.51 -23.51 -32.47
C GLY A 287 -26.35 -25.03 -32.42
N PHE A 288 -25.73 -25.60 -31.38
CA PHE A 288 -25.57 -27.05 -31.26
C PHE A 288 -25.94 -27.61 -29.88
N ASN A 289 -26.28 -28.90 -29.83
CA ASN A 289 -26.41 -29.63 -28.57
C ASN A 289 -25.06 -30.27 -28.21
N PRO A 290 -24.49 -30.00 -27.02
CA PRO A 290 -23.22 -30.59 -26.63
C PRO A 290 -23.34 -32.10 -26.39
N THR A 291 -22.26 -32.84 -26.66
CA THR A 291 -22.16 -34.26 -26.31
C THR A 291 -22.04 -34.39 -24.79
N LEU A 292 -22.70 -35.40 -24.22
CA LEU A 292 -22.73 -35.65 -22.79
C LEU A 292 -22.17 -37.03 -22.47
N HIS A 293 -21.16 -37.10 -21.61
CA HIS A 293 -20.77 -38.35 -20.95
C HIS A 293 -21.19 -38.31 -19.48
N ARG A 294 -21.55 -39.47 -18.93
CA ARG A 294 -21.97 -39.62 -17.53
C ARG A 294 -20.99 -40.56 -16.84
N ASP A 295 -20.35 -40.10 -15.78
CA ASP A 295 -19.53 -40.93 -14.91
C ASP A 295 -20.29 -41.22 -13.62
N GLU A 296 -20.71 -42.48 -13.47
CA GLU A 296 -21.51 -42.97 -12.35
C GLU A 296 -20.68 -43.79 -11.35
N ARG A 297 -19.34 -43.79 -11.48
CA ARG A 297 -18.44 -44.51 -10.55
C ARG A 297 -18.43 -43.94 -9.13
N ARG A 298 -18.96 -42.73 -8.94
CA ARG A 298 -19.04 -42.03 -7.66
C ARG A 298 -20.48 -41.97 -7.14
N LYS A 299 -20.66 -41.67 -5.85
CA LYS A 299 -22.00 -41.49 -5.22
C LYS A 299 -22.91 -40.49 -5.94
N ARG A 300 -22.35 -39.51 -6.65
CA ARG A 300 -23.08 -38.56 -7.48
C ARG A 300 -22.57 -38.69 -8.91
N THR A 301 -23.50 -38.75 -9.86
CA THR A 301 -23.18 -38.72 -11.29
C THR A 301 -22.42 -37.43 -11.62
N VAL A 302 -21.26 -37.58 -12.25
CA VAL A 302 -20.51 -36.46 -12.83
C VAL A 302 -20.86 -36.39 -14.31
N TYR A 303 -21.36 -35.23 -14.72
CA TYR A 303 -21.67 -34.94 -16.12
C TYR A 303 -20.49 -34.26 -16.78
N HIS A 304 -20.05 -34.82 -17.90
CA HIS A 304 -19.00 -34.29 -18.76
C HIS A 304 -19.66 -33.68 -19.99
N ILE A 305 -19.61 -32.36 -20.11
CA ILE A 305 -20.21 -31.61 -21.22
C ILE A 305 -19.10 -31.28 -22.21
N VAL A 306 -19.11 -31.92 -23.37
CA VAL A 306 -18.08 -31.74 -24.40
C VAL A 306 -18.46 -30.58 -25.32
N LEU A 307 -17.58 -29.59 -25.38
CA LEU A 307 -17.66 -28.39 -26.20
C LEU A 307 -16.90 -28.60 -27.53
N ARG A 308 -17.30 -27.85 -28.57
CA ARG A 308 -16.70 -27.93 -29.91
C ARG A 308 -16.84 -26.64 -30.70
N GLY A 309 -16.05 -26.49 -31.75
CA GLY A 309 -16.14 -25.41 -32.74
C GLY A 309 -16.14 -24.03 -32.09
N GLN A 310 -17.15 -23.21 -32.43
CA GLN A 310 -17.30 -21.84 -31.94
C GLN A 310 -17.30 -21.70 -30.41
N ALA A 311 -17.75 -22.73 -29.67
CA ALA A 311 -17.71 -22.68 -28.21
C ALA A 311 -16.27 -22.73 -27.66
N LEU A 312 -15.36 -23.47 -28.31
CA LEU A 312 -13.95 -23.50 -27.93
C LEU A 312 -13.22 -22.23 -28.37
N GLU A 313 -13.54 -21.71 -29.55
CA GLU A 313 -13.03 -20.42 -30.04
C GLU A 313 -13.42 -19.28 -29.09
N PHE A 314 -14.66 -19.28 -28.62
CA PHE A 314 -15.16 -18.30 -27.63
C PHE A 314 -14.41 -18.37 -26.29
N LEU A 315 -13.97 -19.55 -25.85
CA LEU A 315 -13.19 -19.74 -24.64
C LEU A 315 -11.71 -19.35 -24.81
N GLY A 316 -11.20 -19.38 -26.05
CA GLY A 316 -9.84 -18.99 -26.39
C GLY A 316 -8.78 -19.72 -25.54
N ASP A 317 -7.89 -18.95 -24.93
CA ASP A 317 -6.75 -19.48 -24.17
C ASP A 317 -7.15 -20.20 -22.87
N LEU A 318 -8.38 -20.03 -22.38
CA LEU A 318 -8.87 -20.79 -21.22
C LEU A 318 -8.88 -22.30 -21.48
N THR A 319 -9.02 -22.72 -22.74
CA THR A 319 -9.00 -24.15 -23.13
C THR A 319 -7.62 -24.78 -23.02
N LYS A 320 -6.56 -23.96 -23.06
CA LYS A 320 -5.15 -24.41 -23.04
C LYS A 320 -4.53 -24.33 -21.65
N CYS A 321 -5.20 -23.71 -20.69
CA CYS A 321 -4.66 -23.47 -19.36
C CYS A 321 -4.78 -24.72 -18.47
N THR A 322 -3.76 -24.95 -17.66
CA THR A 322 -3.88 -25.83 -16.49
C THR A 322 -4.59 -25.12 -15.34
N SER A 323 -5.02 -25.87 -14.33
CA SER A 323 -5.61 -25.31 -13.10
C SER A 323 -4.77 -24.25 -12.37
N ALA A 324 -3.44 -24.24 -12.57
CA ALA A 324 -2.53 -23.24 -11.99
C ALA A 324 -2.40 -21.97 -12.85
N GLU A 325 -2.82 -22.02 -14.12
CA GLU A 325 -2.68 -20.94 -15.10
C GLU A 325 -4.00 -20.24 -15.40
N LYS A 326 -5.13 -20.82 -14.95
CA LYS A 326 -6.47 -20.22 -15.08
C LYS A 326 -6.46 -18.75 -14.68
N PHE A 327 -7.27 -17.95 -15.37
CA PHE A 327 -7.36 -16.51 -15.22
C PHE A 327 -8.80 -16.04 -15.52
N VAL A 328 -9.12 -14.81 -15.12
CA VAL A 328 -10.35 -14.12 -15.50
C VAL A 328 -10.15 -13.50 -16.89
N PRO A 329 -11.01 -13.78 -17.88
CA PRO A 329 -10.93 -13.15 -19.20
C PRO A 329 -10.88 -11.62 -19.11
N PRO A 330 -10.00 -10.94 -19.87
CA PRO A 330 -9.88 -9.49 -19.84
C PRO A 330 -11.20 -8.75 -20.03
N GLU A 331 -12.08 -9.27 -20.90
CA GLU A 331 -13.39 -8.72 -21.20
C GLU A 331 -14.28 -8.58 -19.96
N ILE A 332 -14.13 -9.45 -18.97
CA ILE A 332 -14.86 -9.40 -17.68
C ILE A 332 -14.33 -8.28 -16.77
N PHE A 333 -13.03 -7.99 -16.84
CA PHE A 333 -12.48 -6.86 -16.11
C PHE A 333 -12.92 -5.53 -16.70
N LEU A 334 -13.00 -5.48 -18.04
CA LEU A 334 -13.42 -4.31 -18.78
C LEU A 334 -14.94 -4.09 -18.72
N SER A 335 -15.73 -5.12 -18.40
CA SER A 335 -17.19 -5.06 -18.44
C SER A 335 -17.82 -4.22 -17.33
N SER A 336 -19.12 -3.96 -17.44
CA SER A 336 -19.95 -3.40 -16.39
C SER A 336 -19.95 -4.28 -15.13
N VAL A 337 -20.42 -3.68 -14.03
CA VAL A 337 -20.62 -4.40 -12.76
C VAL A 337 -21.61 -5.56 -12.94
N GLU A 338 -22.58 -5.43 -13.85
CA GLU A 338 -23.62 -6.45 -14.05
C GLU A 338 -23.07 -7.71 -14.73
N VAL A 339 -22.25 -7.53 -15.76
CA VAL A 339 -21.53 -8.64 -16.41
C VAL A 339 -20.55 -9.29 -15.43
N ALA A 340 -19.82 -8.50 -14.64
CA ALA A 340 -18.92 -9.02 -13.62
C ALA A 340 -19.65 -9.84 -12.53
N LYS A 341 -20.85 -9.43 -12.10
CA LYS A 341 -21.70 -10.22 -11.17
C LYS A 341 -22.05 -11.59 -11.74
N HIS A 342 -22.41 -11.65 -13.02
CA HIS A 342 -22.76 -12.90 -13.68
C HIS A 342 -21.56 -13.85 -13.79
N PHE A 343 -20.39 -13.33 -14.14
CA PHE A 343 -19.16 -14.12 -14.10
C PHE A 343 -18.86 -14.67 -12.70
N LEU A 344 -18.93 -13.82 -11.67
CA LEU A 344 -18.73 -14.26 -10.29
C LEU A 344 -19.77 -15.30 -9.87
N ALA A 345 -21.03 -15.17 -10.32
CA ALA A 345 -22.08 -16.15 -10.04
C ALA A 345 -21.72 -17.53 -10.62
N GLY A 346 -21.33 -17.59 -11.89
CA GLY A 346 -20.90 -18.84 -12.54
C GLY A 346 -19.67 -19.46 -11.89
N TYR A 347 -18.67 -18.64 -11.56
CA TYR A 347 -17.46 -19.13 -10.88
C TYR A 347 -17.76 -19.70 -9.49
N ILE A 348 -18.59 -19.02 -8.71
CA ILE A 348 -18.98 -19.45 -7.36
C ILE A 348 -19.86 -20.70 -7.39
N GLU A 349 -20.72 -20.87 -8.40
CA GLU A 349 -21.54 -22.09 -8.52
C GLU A 349 -20.74 -23.32 -8.95
N GLY A 350 -19.61 -23.12 -9.62
CA GLY A 350 -18.67 -24.20 -9.91
C GLY A 350 -17.77 -24.53 -8.71
N ASP A 351 -16.94 -23.58 -8.29
CA ASP A 351 -15.82 -23.82 -7.36
C ASP A 351 -16.12 -23.41 -5.90
N GLY A 352 -17.29 -22.80 -5.65
CA GLY A 352 -17.61 -22.21 -4.35
C GLY A 352 -18.25 -23.16 -3.35
N PHE A 353 -17.77 -23.12 -2.11
CA PHE A 353 -18.45 -23.74 -0.97
C PHE A 353 -19.28 -22.69 -0.22
N LEU A 354 -20.62 -22.80 -0.29
CA LEU A 354 -21.54 -21.84 0.31
C LEU A 354 -22.03 -22.29 1.71
N GLY A 355 -21.21 -22.05 2.73
CA GLY A 355 -21.59 -22.25 4.13
C GLY A 355 -21.96 -20.96 4.87
N GLN A 356 -21.75 -20.95 6.18
CA GLN A 356 -21.78 -19.72 7.01
C GLN A 356 -20.71 -18.69 6.56
N THR A 357 -19.63 -19.21 5.97
CA THR A 357 -18.59 -18.47 5.24
C THR A 357 -18.54 -19.06 3.84
N ILE A 358 -18.38 -18.21 2.82
CA ILE A 358 -18.14 -18.64 1.45
C ILE A 358 -16.64 -18.86 1.29
N GLU A 359 -16.26 -20.04 0.80
CA GLU A 359 -14.87 -20.40 0.51
C GLU A 359 -14.70 -20.64 -1.00
N LEU A 360 -13.72 -19.96 -1.59
CA LEU A 360 -13.28 -20.16 -2.98
C LEU A 360 -11.83 -20.65 -2.94
N SER A 361 -11.46 -21.63 -3.77
CA SER A 361 -10.15 -22.29 -3.67
C SER A 361 -9.54 -22.57 -5.03
N THR A 362 -8.45 -21.87 -5.37
CA THR A 362 -7.76 -22.07 -6.65
C THR A 362 -6.28 -22.43 -6.47
N LYS A 363 -5.70 -23.15 -7.44
CA LYS A 363 -4.24 -23.32 -7.56
C LYS A 363 -3.58 -22.12 -8.25
N SER A 364 -4.34 -21.32 -8.99
CA SER A 364 -3.81 -20.16 -9.72
C SER A 364 -3.71 -18.93 -8.80
N ARG A 365 -2.48 -18.49 -8.54
CA ARG A 365 -2.21 -17.23 -7.83
C ARG A 365 -2.83 -16.04 -8.57
N ARG A 366 -2.77 -16.06 -9.91
CA ARG A 366 -3.33 -15.03 -10.79
C ARG A 366 -4.85 -14.96 -10.62
N LEU A 367 -5.55 -16.08 -10.77
CA LEU A 367 -7.01 -16.14 -10.61
C LEU A 367 -7.44 -15.68 -9.22
N PHE A 368 -6.73 -16.10 -8.16
CA PHE A 368 -7.01 -15.66 -6.80
C PHE A 368 -6.98 -14.13 -6.66
N THR A 369 -5.94 -13.49 -7.22
CA THR A 369 -5.83 -12.02 -7.22
C THR A 369 -6.94 -11.40 -8.06
N GLU A 370 -7.16 -11.90 -9.27
CA GLU A 370 -8.14 -11.36 -10.20
C GLU A 370 -9.58 -11.43 -9.65
N ILE A 371 -9.98 -12.57 -9.08
CA ILE A 371 -11.27 -12.73 -8.38
C ILE A 371 -11.37 -11.78 -7.19
N SER A 372 -10.29 -11.60 -6.42
CA SER A 372 -10.27 -10.64 -5.30
C SER A 372 -10.49 -9.20 -5.76
N TYR A 373 -9.96 -8.82 -6.92
CA TYR A 373 -10.18 -7.50 -7.52
C TYR A 373 -11.61 -7.35 -8.08
N LEU A 374 -12.15 -8.37 -8.76
CA LEU A 374 -13.54 -8.36 -9.21
C LEU A 374 -14.52 -8.20 -8.04
N LEU A 375 -14.31 -8.95 -6.95
CA LEU A 375 -15.12 -8.83 -5.75
C LEU A 375 -15.05 -7.41 -5.15
N LEU A 376 -13.86 -6.80 -5.17
CA LEU A 376 -13.67 -5.45 -4.66
C LEU A 376 -14.36 -4.37 -5.52
N ARG A 377 -14.58 -4.61 -6.82
CA ARG A 377 -15.44 -3.75 -7.66
C ARG A 377 -16.89 -3.71 -7.16
N LEU A 378 -17.35 -4.82 -6.58
CA LEU A 378 -18.67 -4.93 -5.92
C LEU A 378 -18.62 -4.47 -4.44
N GLY A 379 -17.47 -3.95 -4.00
CA GLY A 379 -17.21 -3.59 -2.60
C GLY A 379 -17.23 -4.79 -1.66
N ILE A 380 -16.92 -5.99 -2.16
CA ILE A 380 -16.88 -7.25 -1.41
C ILE A 380 -15.43 -7.55 -1.03
N HIS A 381 -15.17 -7.66 0.27
CA HIS A 381 -13.82 -7.94 0.78
C HIS A 381 -13.66 -9.39 1.23
N GLY A 382 -12.80 -10.13 0.56
CA GLY A 382 -12.35 -11.45 1.01
C GLY A 382 -11.13 -11.41 1.95
N THR A 383 -10.98 -12.48 2.72
CA THR A 383 -9.80 -12.81 3.53
C THR A 383 -9.05 -13.96 2.85
N GLY A 384 -7.79 -13.72 2.50
CA GLY A 384 -6.95 -14.70 1.80
C GLY A 384 -6.25 -15.68 2.74
N SER A 385 -5.97 -16.88 2.24
CA SER A 385 -5.11 -17.87 2.88
C SER A 385 -4.32 -18.63 1.84
N HIS A 386 -3.04 -18.85 2.12
CA HIS A 386 -2.09 -19.51 1.22
C HIS A 386 -1.53 -20.72 1.95
N LYS A 387 -2.16 -21.89 1.79
CA LYS A 387 -1.79 -23.13 2.50
C LYS A 387 -1.86 -24.34 1.56
N GLY A 388 -0.86 -25.21 1.61
CA GLY A 388 -0.84 -26.47 0.86
C GLY A 388 -0.87 -26.28 -0.66
N GLY A 389 -0.19 -25.26 -1.18
CA GLY A 389 -0.15 -24.96 -2.62
C GLY A 389 -1.48 -24.46 -3.21
N ARG A 390 -2.47 -24.13 -2.36
CA ARG A 390 -3.75 -23.55 -2.77
C ARG A 390 -3.94 -22.16 -2.19
N HIS A 391 -4.62 -21.34 -2.97
CA HIS A 391 -5.03 -19.99 -2.66
C HIS A 391 -6.52 -19.99 -2.34
N ARG A 392 -6.85 -19.71 -1.08
CA ARG A 392 -8.22 -19.74 -0.58
C ARG A 392 -8.70 -18.34 -0.23
N LEU A 393 -9.91 -18.01 -0.66
CA LEU A 393 -10.57 -16.75 -0.36
C LEU A 393 -11.82 -17.03 0.48
N PHE A 394 -11.87 -16.44 1.67
CA PHE A 394 -12.97 -16.54 2.60
C PHE A 394 -13.78 -15.25 2.62
N ILE A 395 -15.10 -15.35 2.42
CA ILE A 395 -16.03 -14.22 2.44
C ILE A 395 -17.10 -14.51 3.49
N GLY A 396 -17.14 -13.68 4.53
CA GLY A 396 -18.03 -13.85 5.69
C GLY A 396 -18.64 -12.53 6.14
N GLY A 397 -19.35 -12.56 7.28
CA GLY A 397 -20.02 -11.39 7.83
C GLY A 397 -21.02 -10.76 6.85
N GLU A 398 -21.06 -9.42 6.81
CA GLU A 398 -21.96 -8.64 5.96
C GLU A 398 -21.68 -8.81 4.46
N GLU A 399 -20.45 -9.15 4.09
CA GLU A 399 -20.03 -9.32 2.70
C GLU A 399 -20.70 -10.54 2.04
N ARG A 400 -21.00 -11.57 2.83
CA ARG A 400 -21.76 -12.74 2.38
C ARG A 400 -23.13 -12.34 1.83
N ALA A 401 -23.82 -11.39 2.47
CA ALA A 401 -25.13 -10.95 2.02
C ALA A 401 -25.10 -10.28 0.64
N LYS A 402 -23.96 -9.71 0.22
CA LYS A 402 -23.79 -9.18 -1.14
C LYS A 402 -23.59 -10.30 -2.16
N ILE A 403 -22.84 -11.36 -1.81
CA ILE A 403 -22.68 -12.55 -2.67
C ILE A 403 -24.02 -13.24 -2.89
N MET A 404 -24.86 -13.33 -1.85
CA MET A 404 -26.20 -13.95 -1.97
C MET A 404 -27.14 -13.18 -2.92
N LYS A 405 -26.77 -11.97 -3.37
CA LYS A 405 -27.54 -11.19 -4.37
C LYS A 405 -27.03 -11.40 -5.80
N LEU A 406 -26.02 -12.25 -6.00
CA LEU A 406 -25.53 -12.56 -7.33
C LEU A 406 -26.57 -13.39 -8.13
N PRO A 407 -26.59 -13.25 -9.46
CA PRO A 407 -27.57 -13.90 -10.33
C PRO A 407 -27.23 -15.37 -10.58
N PHE A 408 -27.32 -16.19 -9.52
CA PHE A 408 -27.13 -17.63 -9.59
C PHE A 408 -28.22 -18.33 -10.42
N LYS A 409 -27.88 -19.46 -11.05
CA LYS A 409 -28.79 -20.22 -11.92
C LYS A 409 -29.30 -21.51 -11.29
N SER A 410 -28.60 -22.05 -10.29
CA SER A 410 -28.95 -23.32 -9.64
C SER A 410 -29.09 -23.25 -8.13
N ILE A 411 -28.40 -22.32 -7.48
CA ILE A 411 -28.49 -22.17 -6.02
C ILE A 411 -29.80 -21.49 -5.65
N ALA A 412 -30.77 -22.27 -5.17
CA ALA A 412 -31.87 -21.76 -4.36
C ALA A 412 -31.30 -21.33 -3.01
N LEU A 413 -31.19 -20.02 -2.78
CA LEU A 413 -30.44 -19.44 -1.65
C LEU A 413 -31.02 -19.88 -0.29
N PRO A 414 -30.36 -20.76 0.49
CA PRO A 414 -30.77 -20.94 1.87
C PRO A 414 -30.41 -19.68 2.65
N VAL A 415 -31.35 -19.14 3.42
CA VAL A 415 -31.09 -18.05 4.38
C VAL A 415 -30.33 -18.61 5.57
N LEU A 416 -29.05 -18.96 5.35
CA LEU A 416 -28.15 -19.24 6.46
C LEU A 416 -27.74 -17.89 7.09
N PRO A 417 -27.72 -17.77 8.43
CA PRO A 417 -27.20 -16.58 9.07
C PRO A 417 -25.72 -16.39 8.68
N SER A 418 -25.34 -15.14 8.41
CA SER A 418 -23.92 -14.81 8.20
C SER A 418 -23.13 -15.16 9.45
N SER A 419 -21.93 -15.71 9.29
CA SER A 419 -21.03 -15.89 10.42
C SER A 419 -20.76 -14.53 11.10
N ASN A 420 -21.09 -14.42 12.39
CA ASN A 420 -20.67 -13.30 13.26
C ASN A 420 -19.20 -13.41 13.67
N SER A 421 -18.44 -14.24 12.95
CA SER A 421 -17.02 -14.48 13.16
C SER A 421 -16.24 -13.17 13.20
N VAL A 422 -15.44 -13.04 14.25
CA VAL A 422 -14.59 -11.88 14.51
C VAL A 422 -13.51 -11.74 13.43
N TYR A 423 -13.36 -12.67 12.48
CA TYR A 423 -12.35 -12.56 11.42
C TYR A 423 -12.73 -11.60 10.27
N PHE A 424 -13.94 -11.04 10.30
CA PHE A 424 -14.48 -10.17 9.26
C PHE A 424 -14.86 -8.80 9.84
N GLY A 425 -14.11 -7.74 9.49
CA GLY A 425 -14.43 -6.39 9.95
C GLY A 425 -13.24 -5.43 9.97
N TYR A 426 -13.42 -4.32 10.69
CA TYR A 426 -12.40 -3.32 10.98
C TYR A 426 -11.57 -3.73 12.19
N PRO A 427 -10.24 -3.52 12.21
CA PRO A 427 -9.40 -3.90 13.35
C PRO A 427 -9.82 -3.22 14.66
N ALA A 428 -9.72 -3.92 15.79
CA ALA A 428 -10.08 -3.38 17.11
C ALA A 428 -9.29 -2.13 17.53
N VAL A 429 -8.08 -1.95 17.02
CA VAL A 429 -7.28 -0.72 17.20
C VAL A 429 -8.07 0.53 16.76
N PHE A 430 -8.93 0.39 15.74
CA PHE A 430 -9.81 1.46 15.31
C PHE A 430 -10.90 1.80 16.34
N ALA A 431 -11.38 0.82 17.14
CA ALA A 431 -12.28 1.08 18.27
C ALA A 431 -11.62 2.01 19.29
N GLY A 432 -10.37 1.70 19.66
CA GLY A 432 -9.60 2.46 20.63
C GLY A 432 -9.43 3.92 20.19
N PHE A 433 -9.09 4.12 18.92
CA PHE A 433 -9.02 5.45 18.32
C PHE A 433 -10.38 6.18 18.37
N LEU A 434 -11.46 5.56 17.90
CA LEU A 434 -12.80 6.18 17.92
C LEU A 434 -13.27 6.53 19.33
N LYS A 435 -12.91 5.70 20.31
CA LYS A 435 -13.19 5.92 21.73
C LYS A 435 -12.38 7.07 22.31
N LYS A 436 -11.10 7.20 21.95
CA LYS A 436 -10.27 8.35 22.31
C LYS A 436 -10.90 9.63 21.79
N ILE A 437 -11.20 9.70 20.49
CA ILE A 437 -11.87 10.86 19.88
C ILE A 437 -13.20 11.13 20.57
N TYR A 438 -14.04 10.11 20.76
CA TYR A 438 -15.32 10.27 21.46
C TYR A 438 -15.14 10.87 22.84
N ARG A 439 -14.15 10.44 23.64
CA ARG A 439 -13.89 10.99 24.98
C ARG A 439 -13.41 12.44 24.94
N GLU A 440 -12.52 12.76 24.02
CA GLU A 440 -11.93 14.10 23.84
C GLU A 440 -12.95 15.11 23.31
N THR A 441 -13.93 14.69 22.50
CA THR A 441 -14.91 15.59 21.90
C THR A 441 -16.27 15.57 22.59
N PHE A 442 -16.89 14.39 22.74
CA PHE A 442 -18.31 14.23 23.13
C PHE A 442 -18.50 13.62 24.54
N GLY A 443 -17.48 12.93 25.07
CA GLY A 443 -17.57 12.07 26.24
C GLY A 443 -17.33 12.78 27.59
N GLY A 444 -16.90 14.04 27.57
CA GLY A 444 -16.71 14.87 28.76
C GLY A 444 -18.03 15.30 29.40
N GLY A 445 -18.19 15.10 30.71
CA GLY A 445 -19.40 15.44 31.46
C GLY A 445 -19.51 16.91 31.87
N ARG A 446 -19.09 17.88 31.04
CA ARG A 446 -19.07 19.30 31.43
C ARG A 446 -19.55 20.20 30.28
N GLY A 447 -20.87 20.28 30.10
CA GLY A 447 -21.49 21.24 29.19
C GLY A 447 -23.03 21.17 29.24
N PRO A 448 -23.74 22.25 28.86
CA PRO A 448 -25.21 22.33 28.86
C PRO A 448 -25.87 21.55 27.72
N VAL A 449 -25.07 20.99 26.79
CA VAL A 449 -25.57 20.20 25.66
C VAL A 449 -25.91 18.79 26.14
N THR A 450 -27.17 18.40 25.98
CA THR A 450 -27.65 17.06 26.36
C THR A 450 -26.93 15.98 25.56
N LYS A 451 -26.36 14.97 26.24
CA LYS A 451 -25.68 13.85 25.58
C LYS A 451 -26.62 13.15 24.61
N ALA A 452 -26.32 13.15 23.31
CA ALA A 452 -27.00 12.25 22.36
C ALA A 452 -26.43 10.81 22.42
N ILE A 453 -25.21 10.62 22.93
CA ILE A 453 -24.64 9.31 23.28
C ILE A 453 -24.50 9.19 24.81
N GLY A 454 -25.23 8.27 25.45
CA GLY A 454 -25.17 8.13 26.92
C GLY A 454 -26.49 7.83 27.63
N ARG A 455 -27.63 7.88 26.92
CA ARG A 455 -28.92 7.49 27.52
C ARG A 455 -28.98 5.97 27.71
N LYS A 456 -29.65 5.52 28.79
CA LYS A 456 -29.95 4.09 29.03
C LYS A 456 -30.59 3.41 27.80
N SER A 457 -31.30 4.17 26.95
CA SER A 457 -31.91 3.70 25.71
C SER A 457 -30.91 3.16 24.66
N CYS A 458 -29.64 3.56 24.70
CA CYS A 458 -28.60 3.07 23.77
C CYS A 458 -27.82 1.87 24.33
N SER A 459 -28.14 1.41 25.54
CA SER A 459 -27.38 0.35 26.23
C SER A 459 -27.49 -1.03 25.58
N GLY A 460 -28.47 -1.25 24.69
CA GLY A 460 -28.61 -2.47 23.90
C GLY A 460 -27.77 -2.48 22.60
N ASP A 461 -27.23 -1.33 22.19
CA ASP A 461 -26.56 -1.19 20.90
C ASP A 461 -25.05 -1.45 20.97
N THR A 462 -24.53 -2.24 20.02
CA THR A 462 -23.10 -2.57 19.94
C THR A 462 -22.22 -1.33 19.77
N PHE A 463 -22.68 -0.32 19.02
CA PHE A 463 -21.91 0.91 18.80
C PHE A 463 -21.68 1.68 20.10
N TYR A 464 -22.69 1.73 20.98
CA TYR A 464 -22.59 2.39 22.27
C TYR A 464 -21.52 1.73 23.14
N HIS A 465 -21.49 0.41 23.14
CA HIS A 465 -20.46 -0.33 23.87
C HIS A 465 -19.06 -0.06 23.33
N VAL A 466 -18.88 -0.04 21.99
CA VAL A 466 -17.59 0.28 21.33
C VAL A 466 -17.04 1.63 21.79
N LEU A 467 -17.90 2.64 21.92
CA LEU A 467 -17.48 3.99 22.30
C LEU A 467 -17.31 4.19 23.82
N THR A 468 -18.07 3.48 24.66
CA THR A 468 -18.18 3.81 26.10
C THR A 468 -17.54 2.81 27.05
N ARG A 469 -17.48 1.51 26.71
CA ARG A 469 -16.99 0.47 27.64
C ARG A 469 -15.47 0.29 27.54
N SER A 470 -14.83 -0.06 28.67
CA SER A 470 -13.40 -0.35 28.74
C SER A 470 -13.01 -1.71 28.15
N ARG A 471 -13.91 -2.70 28.17
CA ARG A 471 -13.60 -4.13 27.92
C ARG A 471 -13.46 -4.59 26.47
N ILE A 472 -13.77 -3.77 25.46
CA ILE A 472 -13.78 -4.24 24.06
C ILE A 472 -12.37 -4.48 23.51
N GLU A 473 -11.36 -3.78 24.05
CA GLU A 473 -9.96 -3.90 23.63
C GLU A 473 -9.39 -5.31 23.85
N ASN A 474 -9.90 -6.09 24.81
CA ASN A 474 -9.30 -7.37 25.19
C ASN A 474 -9.96 -8.62 24.57
N ASN A 475 -11.23 -8.56 24.13
CA ASN A 475 -11.98 -9.75 23.67
C ASN A 475 -12.51 -9.71 22.23
N GLN A 476 -12.46 -8.57 21.52
CA GLN A 476 -12.86 -8.50 20.11
C GLN A 476 -11.67 -8.11 19.24
N ALA A 477 -11.30 -8.97 18.28
CA ALA A 477 -10.25 -8.66 17.31
C ALA A 477 -10.72 -7.70 16.20
N PHE A 478 -12.03 -7.63 15.91
CA PHE A 478 -12.58 -6.80 14.83
C PHE A 478 -14.01 -6.28 15.13
N ILE A 479 -14.40 -5.21 14.45
CA ILE A 479 -15.67 -4.49 14.53
C ILE A 479 -16.42 -4.63 13.21
N ASN A 480 -17.72 -4.93 13.25
CA ASN A 480 -18.54 -5.04 12.04
C ASN A 480 -18.79 -3.66 11.38
N ARG A 481 -19.13 -3.67 10.09
CA ARG A 481 -19.30 -2.44 9.30
C ARG A 481 -20.58 -1.69 9.70
N LYS A 482 -21.68 -2.38 9.99
CA LYS A 482 -22.90 -1.78 10.55
C LYS A 482 -22.62 -0.91 11.77
N THR A 483 -21.80 -1.39 12.70
CA THR A 483 -21.40 -0.63 13.89
C THR A 483 -20.61 0.61 13.50
N ILE A 484 -19.61 0.50 12.62
CA ILE A 484 -18.83 1.66 12.16
C ILE A 484 -19.71 2.70 11.45
N VAL A 485 -20.64 2.27 10.59
CA VAL A 485 -21.58 3.17 9.92
C VAL A 485 -22.46 3.89 10.93
N LYS A 486 -22.97 3.17 11.95
CA LYS A 486 -23.75 3.80 13.02
C LYS A 486 -22.93 4.80 13.84
N ILE A 487 -21.68 4.47 14.20
CA ILE A 487 -20.76 5.42 14.86
C ILE A 487 -20.58 6.66 14.00
N LYS A 488 -20.31 6.50 12.70
CA LYS A 488 -20.16 7.61 11.75
C LYS A 488 -21.40 8.50 11.74
N SER A 489 -22.60 7.92 11.60
CA SER A 489 -23.85 8.69 11.60
C SER A 489 -23.99 9.53 12.86
N VAL A 490 -23.70 8.96 14.02
CA VAL A 490 -23.85 9.68 15.30
C VAL A 490 -22.81 10.80 15.46
N PHE A 491 -21.57 10.59 14.98
CA PHE A 491 -20.55 11.63 14.95
C PHE A 491 -20.96 12.79 14.02
N LEU A 492 -21.55 12.49 12.85
CA LEU A 492 -22.03 13.50 11.91
C LEU A 492 -23.25 14.27 12.44
N GLU A 493 -24.20 13.57 13.08
CA GLU A 493 -25.35 14.20 13.73
C GLU A 493 -24.89 15.20 14.80
N HIS A 494 -23.93 14.84 15.66
CA HIS A 494 -23.37 15.78 16.63
C HIS A 494 -22.59 16.93 15.99
N LEU A 495 -21.81 16.66 14.94
CA LEU A 495 -21.09 17.72 14.23
C LEU A 495 -22.06 18.77 13.67
N ASN A 496 -23.24 18.35 13.20
CA ASN A 496 -24.28 19.25 12.74
C ASN A 496 -24.97 20.03 13.87
N ILE A 497 -24.96 19.52 15.11
CA ILE A 497 -25.46 20.25 16.29
C ILE A 497 -24.48 21.35 16.72
N LEU A 498 -23.18 21.15 16.46
CA LEU A 498 -22.11 22.08 16.82
C LEU A 498 -21.86 23.18 15.77
N LYS A 499 -22.38 23.02 14.56
CA LYS A 499 -22.37 24.02 13.48
C LYS A 499 -23.66 24.82 13.54
#